data_AF-A0A2D5K0W8-F1
#
_entry.id   AF-A0A2D5K0W8-F1
#
_cell.length_a   1.000
_cell.length_b   1.000
_cell.length_c   1.000
_cell.angle_alpha   90.00
_cell.angle_beta   90.00
_cell.angle_gamma   90.00
#
_symmetry.space_group_name_H-M   'P 1'
#
loop_
_entity.id
_entity.type
_entity.pdbx_description
1 polymer ?
#
loop_
_entity_poly.entity_id
_entity_poly.type
_entity_poly.pdbx_seq_one_letter_code
_entity_poly.pdbx_strand_id
1 'polypeptide(L)' 'MGKNNIFVWSGHSYAIEVVKTLGLYEKGGVIRTGPVHYNSKEEIEEFLNILESILANKQR' A
#
# COMPACT_ATOMS: atom_id res chain seq x y z
N MET A 1 -6.04 2.85 -6.37
CA MET A 1 -6.72 2.14 -5.27
C MET A 1 -8.06 2.77 -4.92
N GLY A 2 -8.16 4.06 -4.60
CA GLY A 2 -9.43 4.69 -4.18
C GLY A 2 -10.64 4.49 -5.11
N LYS A 3 -10.43 4.39 -6.43
CA LYS A 3 -11.52 4.05 -7.40
C LYS A 3 -12.16 2.68 -7.17
N ASN A 4 -11.46 1.77 -6.49
CA ASN A 4 -11.91 0.43 -6.14
C ASN A 4 -12.23 0.33 -4.63
N ASN A 5 -12.55 1.45 -3.95
CA ASN A 5 -12.87 1.48 -2.51
C ASN A 5 -11.81 0.90 -1.57
N ILE A 6 -10.54 0.86 -2.00
CA ILE A 6 -9.41 0.42 -1.19
C ILE A 6 -8.71 1.64 -0.59
N PHE A 7 -8.64 1.68 0.74
CA PHE A 7 -7.99 2.74 1.51
C PHE A 7 -6.71 2.22 2.15
N VAL A 8 -5.62 2.95 1.91
CA VAL A 8 -4.27 2.62 2.41
C VAL A 8 -3.62 3.88 2.91
N TRP A 9 -2.60 3.73 3.76
CA TRP A 9 -1.76 4.87 4.11
C TRP A 9 -0.63 5.03 3.09
N SER A 10 -0.32 6.26 2.70
CA SER A 10 0.78 6.60 1.82
C SER A 10 1.73 7.56 2.53
N GLY A 11 3.03 7.33 2.41
CA GLY A 11 4.08 8.19 2.97
C GLY A 11 4.88 7.51 4.07
N HIS A 12 5.15 8.25 5.14
CA HIS A 12 6.08 7.83 6.19
C HIS A 12 5.42 7.06 7.35
N SER A 13 4.09 7.09 7.46
CA SER A 13 3.32 6.46 8.56
C SER A 13 3.87 6.79 9.96
N TYR A 14 4.30 8.04 10.18
CA TYR A 14 4.98 8.53 11.40
C TYR A 14 6.32 7.85 11.75
N ALA A 15 6.87 7.02 10.86
CA ALA A 15 8.12 6.28 11.04
C ALA A 15 9.28 6.90 10.21
N ILE A 16 9.48 8.22 10.35
CA ILE A 16 10.42 8.99 9.50
C ILE A 16 11.84 8.40 9.52
N GLU A 17 12.40 8.09 10.69
CA GLU A 17 13.78 7.60 10.79
C GLU A 17 13.96 6.19 10.19
N VAL A 18 12.93 5.33 10.29
CA VAL A 18 12.94 4.02 9.62
C VAL A 18 12.93 4.20 8.10
N VAL A 19 12.05 5.06 7.60
CA VAL A 19 11.93 5.32 6.16
C VAL A 19 13.20 5.97 5.60
N LYS A 20 13.88 6.83 6.36
CA LYS A 20 15.22 7.37 6.03
C LYS A 20 16.29 6.27 6.00
N THR A 21 16.35 5.44 7.04
CA THR A 21 17.33 4.33 7.14
C THR A 21 17.21 3.36 5.96
N LEU A 22 15.98 3.13 5.48
CA LEU A 22 15.72 2.27 4.30
C LEU A 22 15.94 2.98 2.95
N GLY A 23 16.35 4.25 2.93
CA GLY A 23 16.55 5.02 1.69
C GLY A 23 15.26 5.29 0.90
N LEU A 24 14.12 5.33 1.59
CA LEU A 24 12.79 5.49 1.00
C LEU A 24 12.22 6.91 1.18
N TYR A 25 12.87 7.75 1.97
CA TYR A 25 12.38 9.09 2.30
C TYR A 25 12.18 9.97 1.05
N GLU A 26 13.23 10.12 0.23
CA GLU A 26 13.16 10.86 -1.04
C GLU A 26 12.30 10.17 -2.12
N LYS A 27 11.95 8.90 -1.92
CA LYS A 27 11.06 8.14 -2.82
C LYS A 27 9.58 8.29 -2.48
N GLY A 28 9.25 9.13 -1.49
CA GLY A 28 7.88 9.36 -1.02
C GLY A 28 7.39 8.34 0.00
N GLY A 29 8.27 7.50 0.56
CA GLY A 29 7.95 6.53 1.60
C GLY A 29 7.37 5.22 1.07
N VAL A 30 6.34 4.71 1.76
CA VAL A 30 5.71 3.41 1.47
C VAL A 30 4.19 3.53 1.40
N ILE A 31 3.58 2.51 0.80
CA ILE A 31 2.16 2.23 1.01
C ILE A 31 2.05 1.22 2.15
N ARG A 32 1.20 1.52 3.14
CA ARG A 32 0.93 0.62 4.27
C ARG A 32 -0.55 0.24 4.29
N THR A 33 -0.80 -1.06 4.28
CA THR A 33 -2.10 -1.66 4.59
C THR A 33 -1.99 -2.48 5.88
N GLY A 34 -3.08 -2.60 6.63
CA GLY A 34 -3.10 -3.28 7.92
C GLY A 34 -4.46 -3.92 8.16
N PRO A 35 -4.69 -5.13 7.60
CA PRO A 35 -5.94 -5.84 7.84
C PRO A 35 -6.08 -6.23 9.30
N VAL A 36 -7.32 -6.28 9.78
CA VAL A 36 -7.66 -6.63 11.16
C VAL A 36 -8.78 -7.68 11.18
N HIS A 37 -9.28 -8.01 12.38
CA HIS A 37 -10.16 -9.16 12.62
C HIS A 37 -11.54 -9.11 11.93
N TYR A 38 -11.93 -7.95 11.39
CA TYR A 38 -13.17 -7.81 10.60
C TYR A 38 -12.93 -7.85 9.10
N ASN A 39 -11.67 -7.95 8.64
CA ASN A 39 -11.40 -8.17 7.22
C ASN A 39 -11.59 -9.64 6.84
N SER A 40 -12.21 -9.87 5.69
CA SER A 40 -12.40 -11.21 5.14
C SER A 40 -11.23 -11.62 4.25
N LYS A 41 -11.10 -12.92 3.93
CA LYS A 41 -10.08 -13.39 2.99
C LYS A 41 -10.32 -12.84 1.58
N GLU A 42 -11.58 -12.76 1.19
CA GLU A 42 -12.03 -12.25 -0.11
C GLU A 42 -11.64 -10.77 -0.28
N GLU A 43 -11.76 -9.95 0.77
CA GLU A 43 -11.28 -8.56 0.75
C GLU A 43 -9.75 -8.47 0.56
N ILE A 44 -8.98 -9.38 1.17
CA ILE A 44 -7.52 -9.44 0.98
C ILE A 44 -7.17 -9.86 -0.45
N GLU A 45 -7.88 -10.84 -1.01
CA GLU A 45 -7.70 -11.27 -2.39
C GLU A 45 -8.05 -10.14 -3.37
N GLU A 46 -9.15 -9.42 -3.15
CA GLU A 46 -9.51 -8.24 -3.95
C GLU A 46 -8.41 -7.16 -3.87
N PHE A 47 -7.88 -6.88 -2.68
CA PHE A 47 -6.77 -5.95 -2.50
C PHE A 47 -5.54 -6.35 -3.34
N LEU A 48 -5.14 -7.63 -3.28
CA LEU A 48 -3.98 -8.14 -4.02
C LEU A 48 -4.20 -8.07 -5.54
N ASN A 49 -5.37 -8.49 -6.02
CA ASN A 49 -5.71 -8.43 -7.44
C ASN A 49 -5.65 -7.00 -7.99
N ILE A 50 -6.18 -6.02 -7.25
CA ILE A 50 -6.11 -4.61 -7.63
C ILE A 50 -4.67 -4.08 -7.59
N LEU A 51 -3.88 -4.48 -6.59
CA LEU A 51 -2.48 -4.08 -6.49
C LEU A 51 -1.67 -4.60 -7.68
N GLU A 52 -1.83 -5.87 -8.06
CA GLU A 52 -1.17 -6.47 -9.23
C GLU A 52 -1.54 -5.74 -10.52
N SER A 53 -2.82 -5.45 -10.74
CA SER A 53 -3.30 -4.68 -11.89
C SER A 53 -2.63 -3.30 -11.97
N ILE A 54 -2.49 -2.60 -10.85
CA ILE A 54 -1.83 -1.29 -10.80
C ILE A 54 -0.33 -1.42 -11.15
N LEU A 55 0.35 -2.42 -10.59
CA LEU A 55 1.78 -2.64 -10.84
C LEU A 55 2.06 -3.02 -12.30
N ALA A 56 1.21 -3.87 -12.90
CA ALA A 56 1.32 -4.23 -14.31
C ALA A 56 1.15 -3.02 -15.24
N ASN A 57 0.23 -2.11 -14.91
CA ASN A 57 0.01 -0.88 -15.69
C ASN A 57 1.16 0.14 -15.55
N LYS A 58 1.92 0.10 -14.45
CA LYS A 58 3.03 1.03 -14.20
C LYS A 58 4.34 0.62 -14.88
N GLN A 59 4.43 -0.60 -15.41
CA GLN A 59 5.59 -1.10 -16.17
C GLN A 59 5.48 -0.84 -17.68
N ARG A 60 4.39 -0.21 -18.14
CA ARG A 60 4.28 0.40 -19.48
C ARG A 60 4.55 1.88 -19.39
#